data_AF-A0A8T1GG24-F1
#
_entry.id   AF-A0A8T1GG24-F1
#
_cell.length_a   1.000
_cell.length_b   1.000
_cell.length_c   1.000
_cell.angle_alpha   90.00
_cell.angle_beta   90.00
_cell.angle_gamma   90.00
#
_symmetry.space_group_name_H-M   'P 1'
#
loop_
_entity.id
_entity.type
_entity.pdbx_description
1 polymer ?
#
loop_
_entity_poly.entity_id
_entity_poly.type
_entity_poly.pdbx_seq_one_letter_code
_entity_poly.pdbx_strand_id
1 'polypeptide(L)'
;MGNCMAITQELGGWTSGTTRTLSINGINNSGRCVNVSPLDRFCQLTSTTGAACARCVPRSDWGTVRVPSSAGYAAVRNQVFTGVNIGQMSPLVEQGCHNNVHANLGSTMGTFASPADPIFWSHHAMVDLLHVIFHKCRVGTTRLTFAQKASNPVAWTSCARRDSSVTFRPTDVVTMRTGERGINPIPAASDPRIGRFFTGVPNQFAGLMDTRDLGSSSYGYYVSGQVAAMYSQCDASPRSRKLKETNSTSNPAMCGMGKDDGYDEDGNDYASQNNFPETDYTGQDDGHQDCVIVDNSGNPVDENTPKEEYISDDAEKKVVDWYDQTLDAMGGDSQENMDDLERQACMFEHVCLGGTTDYSPEFKAIWKVKEPRCKTIVDSINDGYETIKYESWREKMESVFGCPEPTSTNTTSYSGGSWGSTESGSWSNSEGIPMENVDNSNDTIHFSDVLDDPEPTTDVSEPGVSEPTTDVSEPTTDVLEPEITVATTWED
;
A
#
# COMPACT_ATOMS: atom_id res chain seq x y z
N MET A 1 16.73 5.25 1.81
CA MET A 1 15.41 5.65 2.32
C MET A 1 15.58 6.57 3.51
N GLY A 2 16.18 6.11 4.61
CA GLY A 2 16.29 6.89 5.85
C GLY A 2 16.91 8.29 5.68
N ASN A 3 17.98 8.40 4.89
CA ASN A 3 18.65 9.69 4.65
C ASN A 3 18.03 10.50 3.51
N CYS A 4 17.08 9.94 2.75
CA CYS A 4 16.55 10.53 1.52
C CYS A 4 15.13 11.08 1.67
N MET A 5 14.44 10.75 2.76
CA MET A 5 13.04 11.12 2.98
C MET A 5 12.87 11.69 4.38
N ALA A 6 12.52 12.98 4.50
CA ALA A 6 12.39 13.69 5.78
C ALA A 6 11.46 12.95 6.76
N ILE A 7 10.33 12.45 6.27
CA ILE A 7 9.34 11.72 7.07
C ILE A 7 9.92 10.51 7.84
N THR A 8 10.94 9.84 7.29
CA THR A 8 11.56 8.70 7.97
C THR A 8 12.40 9.10 9.18
N GLN A 9 12.85 10.36 9.23
CA GLN A 9 13.56 10.96 10.36
C GLN A 9 12.57 11.60 11.34
N GLU A 10 11.59 12.34 10.82
CA GLU A 10 10.59 13.06 11.61
C GLU A 10 9.69 12.12 12.43
N LEU A 11 9.41 10.92 11.92
CA LEU A 11 8.66 9.89 12.64
C LEU A 11 9.57 9.05 13.55
N GLY A 12 10.56 9.67 14.19
CA GLY A 12 11.44 9.07 15.20
C GLY A 12 12.74 8.46 14.68
N GLY A 13 12.98 8.40 13.38
CA GLY A 13 14.23 7.88 12.81
C GLY A 13 14.45 6.37 13.02
N TRP A 14 15.67 5.89 12.80
CA TRP A 14 16.01 4.45 12.91
C TRP A 14 17.31 4.18 13.66
N THR A 15 18.00 5.21 14.16
CA THR A 15 19.37 5.09 14.69
C THR A 15 19.45 5.03 16.22
N SER A 16 18.46 5.60 16.93
CA SER A 16 18.41 5.62 18.40
C SER A 16 17.71 4.39 18.99
N GLY A 17 18.05 4.04 20.23
CA GLY A 17 17.46 2.91 20.96
C GLY A 17 18.33 1.65 20.95
N THR A 18 17.78 0.54 21.45
CA THR A 18 18.51 -0.72 21.64
C THR A 18 17.92 -1.85 20.80
N THR A 19 18.78 -2.72 20.28
CA THR A 19 18.33 -3.91 19.56
C THR A 19 17.65 -4.87 20.52
N ARG A 20 16.39 -5.22 20.24
CA ARG A 20 15.60 -6.20 20.99
C ARG A 20 14.46 -6.75 20.15
N THR A 21 13.88 -7.84 20.61
CA THR A 21 12.59 -8.34 20.12
C THR A 21 11.50 -7.81 21.04
N LEU A 22 10.46 -7.22 20.46
CA LEU A 22 9.26 -6.77 21.16
C LEU A 22 8.04 -7.49 20.61
N SER A 23 7.24 -8.09 21.50
CA SER A 23 5.95 -8.66 21.12
C SER A 23 4.89 -7.57 21.13
N ILE A 24 4.41 -7.18 19.95
CA ILE A 24 3.35 -6.19 19.73
C ILE A 24 2.07 -6.97 19.43
N ASN A 25 1.08 -6.90 20.32
CA ASN A 25 -0.16 -7.69 20.21
C ASN A 25 0.08 -9.19 19.95
N GLY A 26 1.13 -9.77 20.56
CA GLY A 26 1.50 -11.18 20.40
C GLY A 26 2.40 -11.48 19.20
N ILE A 27 2.70 -10.49 18.36
CA ILE A 27 3.56 -10.65 17.17
C ILE A 27 4.97 -10.19 17.52
N ASN A 28 5.95 -11.07 17.34
CA ASN A 28 7.34 -10.77 17.64
C ASN A 28 7.96 -9.93 16.52
N ASN A 29 8.49 -8.76 16.89
CA ASN A 29 9.16 -7.84 15.99
C ASN A 29 10.58 -7.61 16.49
N SER A 30 11.58 -7.93 15.66
CA SER A 30 13.00 -7.79 16.00
C SER A 30 13.61 -6.62 15.23
N GLY A 31 14.40 -5.80 15.91
CA GLY A 31 15.06 -4.64 15.32
C GLY A 31 15.64 -3.73 16.39
N ARG A 32 16.12 -2.55 15.97
CA ARG A 32 16.42 -1.48 16.93
C ARG A 32 15.10 -0.91 17.43
N CYS A 33 14.84 -1.01 18.73
CA CYS A 33 13.63 -0.46 19.31
C CYS A 33 13.82 1.04 19.50
N VAL A 34 13.30 1.82 18.54
CA VAL A 34 13.51 3.26 18.42
C VAL A 34 12.63 4.00 19.40
N ASN A 35 13.26 4.78 20.28
CA ASN A 35 12.66 5.44 21.43
C ASN A 35 12.62 6.97 21.30
N VAL A 36 12.53 7.48 20.07
CA VAL A 36 12.44 8.91 19.76
C VAL A 36 11.00 9.21 19.40
N SER A 37 10.51 10.40 19.80
CA SER A 37 9.15 10.84 19.48
C SER A 37 8.83 10.73 17.99
N PRO A 38 7.63 10.23 17.62
CA PRO A 38 6.50 9.88 18.51
C PRO A 38 6.54 8.46 19.11
N LEU A 39 7.56 7.65 18.79
CA LEU A 39 7.63 6.23 19.20
C LEU A 39 7.91 6.04 20.70
N ASP A 40 8.45 7.05 21.37
CA ASP A 40 8.68 7.07 22.82
C ASP A 40 7.37 6.97 23.64
N ARG A 41 6.22 7.12 22.99
CA ARG A 41 4.88 6.99 23.57
C ARG A 41 4.22 5.63 23.32
N PHE A 42 4.86 4.75 22.56
CA PHE A 42 4.27 3.48 22.16
C PHE A 42 4.10 2.49 23.33
N CYS A 43 2.94 1.81 23.36
CA CYS A 43 2.64 0.69 24.25
C CYS A 43 2.28 -0.53 23.38
N GLN A 44 2.95 -1.65 23.65
CA GLN A 44 2.89 -2.87 22.84
C GLN A 44 1.58 -3.66 23.00
N LEU A 45 0.80 -3.35 24.03
CA LEU A 45 -0.49 -3.94 24.34
C LEU A 45 -1.44 -2.87 24.88
N THR A 46 -2.73 -3.05 24.64
CA THR A 46 -3.80 -2.12 25.07
C THR A 46 -3.94 -2.08 26.59
N SER A 47 -3.67 -3.20 27.28
CA SER A 47 -3.64 -3.34 28.74
C SER A 47 -2.37 -2.79 29.40
N THR A 48 -1.28 -2.63 28.65
CA THR A 48 -0.02 -2.12 29.18
C THR A 48 -0.06 -0.60 29.24
N THR A 49 0.25 -0.03 30.40
CA THR A 49 0.16 1.42 30.64
C THR A 49 1.37 1.98 31.39
N GLY A 50 1.53 3.31 31.34
CA GLY A 50 2.49 4.03 32.17
C GLY A 50 3.95 3.65 31.92
N ALA A 51 4.65 3.23 32.96
CA ALA A 51 6.06 2.85 32.90
C ALA A 51 6.30 1.43 32.37
N ALA A 52 5.26 0.60 32.29
CA ALA A 52 5.35 -0.77 31.76
C ALA A 52 5.38 -0.81 30.22
N CYS A 53 5.02 0.29 29.56
CA CYS A 53 5.06 0.38 28.10
C CYS A 53 6.49 0.28 27.57
N ALA A 54 6.62 -0.37 26.42
CA ALA A 54 7.87 -0.49 25.70
C ALA A 54 8.55 0.85 25.40
N ARG A 55 7.75 1.90 25.12
CA ARG A 55 8.20 3.25 24.75
C ARG A 55 9.20 3.27 23.59
N CYS A 56 9.01 2.34 22.66
CA CYS A 56 9.70 2.28 21.39
C CYS A 56 9.07 1.25 20.46
N VAL A 57 9.34 1.38 19.17
CA VAL A 57 8.93 0.42 18.12
C VAL A 57 10.18 -0.16 17.45
N PRO A 58 10.31 -1.49 17.31
CA PRO A 58 11.40 -2.10 16.54
C PRO A 58 11.38 -1.68 15.06
N ARG A 59 12.51 -1.17 14.57
CA ARG A 59 12.75 -0.85 13.16
C ARG A 59 14.02 -1.55 12.66
N SER A 60 14.06 -1.82 11.36
CA SER A 60 15.29 -2.22 10.66
C SER A 60 16.21 -1.00 10.45
N ASP A 61 17.41 -1.21 9.92
CA ASP A 61 18.31 -0.11 9.56
C ASP A 61 17.90 0.55 8.23
N TRP A 62 17.02 1.55 8.32
CA TRP A 62 16.53 2.31 7.17
C TRP A 62 17.61 3.14 6.44
N GLY A 63 18.80 3.30 7.02
CA GLY A 63 19.94 3.95 6.38
C GLY A 63 20.50 3.14 5.22
N THR A 64 20.29 1.82 5.23
CA THR A 64 20.74 0.89 4.18
C THR A 64 19.64 0.53 3.17
N VAL A 65 18.38 0.81 3.51
CA VAL A 65 17.21 0.49 2.68
C VAL A 65 17.08 1.47 1.53
N ARG A 66 16.77 0.98 0.32
CA ARG A 66 16.56 1.78 -0.89
C ARG A 66 15.09 1.80 -1.27
N VAL A 67 14.65 2.86 -1.95
CA VAL A 67 13.30 2.89 -2.56
C VAL A 67 13.28 1.81 -3.64
N PRO A 68 12.39 0.81 -3.56
CA PRO A 68 12.37 -0.27 -4.54
C PRO A 68 11.88 0.28 -5.88
N SER A 69 12.40 -0.24 -6.99
CA SER A 69 11.98 0.17 -8.34
C SER A 69 10.54 -0.22 -8.65
N SER A 70 9.98 -1.19 -7.91
CA SER A 70 8.55 -1.51 -7.91
C SER A 70 7.66 -0.37 -7.39
N ALA A 71 8.25 0.61 -6.67
CA ALA A 71 7.61 1.86 -6.28
C ALA A 71 8.01 3.05 -7.17
N GLY A 72 8.77 2.81 -8.25
CA GLY A 72 9.08 3.81 -9.27
C GLY A 72 7.91 4.04 -10.22
N TYR A 73 7.92 5.18 -10.92
CA TYR A 73 6.80 5.63 -11.76
C TYR A 73 6.32 4.59 -12.77
N ALA A 74 7.20 3.98 -13.58
CA ALA A 74 6.79 2.99 -14.56
C ALA A 74 6.11 1.78 -13.91
N ALA A 75 6.68 1.28 -12.81
CA ALA A 75 6.14 0.13 -12.10
C ALA A 75 4.79 0.44 -11.46
N VAL A 76 4.66 1.58 -10.78
CA VAL A 76 3.41 2.00 -10.14
C VAL A 76 2.33 2.25 -11.19
N ARG A 77 2.67 2.92 -12.29
CA ARG A 77 1.76 3.13 -13.42
C ARG A 77 1.26 1.80 -13.99
N ASN A 78 2.15 0.84 -14.22
CA ASN A 78 1.77 -0.48 -14.70
C ASN A 78 0.89 -1.24 -13.70
N GLN A 79 1.16 -1.14 -12.40
CA GLN A 79 0.32 -1.78 -11.38
C GLN A 79 -1.10 -1.20 -11.35
N VAL A 80 -1.24 0.13 -11.49
CA VAL A 80 -2.54 0.81 -11.47
C VAL A 80 -3.32 0.61 -12.77
N PHE A 81 -2.68 0.79 -13.92
CA PHE A 81 -3.38 0.88 -15.21
C PHE A 81 -3.46 -0.43 -16.00
N THR A 82 -2.69 -1.47 -15.66
CA THR A 82 -2.84 -2.78 -16.32
C THR A 82 -4.18 -3.44 -15.96
N GLY A 83 -4.68 -3.21 -14.73
CA GLY A 83 -5.97 -3.73 -14.30
C GLY A 83 -7.14 -3.04 -14.98
N VAL A 84 -8.09 -3.81 -15.53
CA VAL A 84 -9.33 -3.25 -16.11
C VAL A 84 -10.45 -3.08 -15.07
N ASN A 85 -10.33 -3.73 -13.91
CA ASN A 85 -11.24 -3.61 -12.78
C ASN A 85 -10.47 -3.72 -11.45
N ILE A 86 -11.13 -3.41 -10.34
CA ILE A 86 -10.51 -3.38 -9.00
C ILE A 86 -9.90 -4.73 -8.61
N GLY A 87 -10.55 -5.84 -8.97
CA GLY A 87 -10.07 -7.19 -8.68
C GLY A 87 -8.80 -7.59 -9.42
N GLN A 88 -8.45 -6.88 -10.50
CA GLN A 88 -7.18 -7.02 -11.20
C GLN A 88 -6.13 -6.02 -10.72
N MET A 89 -6.52 -4.76 -10.48
CA MET A 89 -5.60 -3.71 -10.03
C MET A 89 -5.11 -3.96 -8.60
N SER A 90 -6.01 -4.24 -7.65
CA SER A 90 -5.64 -4.33 -6.23
C SER A 90 -4.55 -5.39 -5.96
N PRO A 91 -4.60 -6.62 -6.53
CA PRO A 91 -3.50 -7.57 -6.37
C PRO A 91 -2.17 -7.10 -6.96
N LEU A 92 -2.18 -6.31 -8.04
CA LEU A 92 -0.95 -5.78 -8.66
C LEU A 92 -0.29 -4.74 -7.76
N VAL A 93 -1.07 -3.83 -7.17
CA VAL A 93 -0.58 -2.82 -6.22
C VAL A 93 -0.13 -3.49 -4.91
N GLU A 94 -0.95 -4.39 -4.36
CA GLU A 94 -0.64 -5.12 -3.12
C GLU A 94 0.67 -5.90 -3.24
N GLN A 95 0.83 -6.72 -4.28
CA GLN A 95 2.01 -7.57 -4.48
C GLN A 95 3.21 -6.81 -5.06
N GLY A 96 2.99 -5.60 -5.59
CA GLY A 96 4.03 -4.72 -6.11
C GLY A 96 4.55 -3.76 -5.06
N CYS A 97 4.27 -2.47 -5.25
CA CYS A 97 4.84 -1.39 -4.44
C CYS A 97 4.49 -1.50 -2.96
N HIS A 98 3.27 -1.94 -2.61
CA HIS A 98 2.82 -2.07 -1.22
C HIS A 98 3.68 -3.08 -0.44
N ASN A 99 3.67 -4.36 -0.85
CA ASN A 99 4.43 -5.40 -0.16
C ASN A 99 5.94 -5.13 -0.20
N ASN A 100 6.45 -4.54 -1.28
CA ASN A 100 7.88 -4.27 -1.38
C ASN A 100 8.34 -3.17 -0.42
N VAL A 101 7.54 -2.13 -0.18
CA VAL A 101 7.86 -1.10 0.83
C VAL A 101 7.81 -1.68 2.23
N HIS A 102 6.78 -2.47 2.56
CA HIS A 102 6.69 -3.20 3.83
C HIS A 102 7.91 -4.09 4.07
N ALA A 103 8.28 -4.91 3.08
CA ALA A 103 9.43 -5.80 3.16
C ALA A 103 10.76 -5.04 3.30
N ASN A 104 10.93 -3.94 2.57
CA ASN A 104 12.16 -3.14 2.60
C ASN A 104 12.34 -2.43 3.95
N LEU A 105 11.27 -1.89 4.53
CA LEU A 105 11.34 -1.28 5.87
C LEU A 105 11.54 -2.35 6.96
N GLY A 106 10.99 -3.56 6.76
CA GLY A 106 11.22 -4.74 7.59
C GLY A 106 10.85 -4.54 9.06
N SER A 107 11.33 -5.44 9.93
CA SER A 107 11.02 -5.40 11.37
C SER A 107 9.51 -5.27 11.61
N THR A 108 9.05 -4.29 12.39
CA THR A 108 7.60 -4.04 12.61
C THR A 108 6.84 -3.81 11.31
N MET A 109 7.40 -3.07 10.35
CA MET A 109 6.77 -2.85 9.05
C MET A 109 6.64 -4.12 8.20
N GLY A 110 7.38 -5.19 8.50
CA GLY A 110 7.31 -6.46 7.77
C GLY A 110 6.22 -7.41 8.25
N THR A 111 5.50 -7.11 9.33
CA THR A 111 4.55 -8.02 9.98
C THR A 111 3.14 -7.42 10.09
N PHE A 112 2.16 -8.19 10.58
CA PHE A 112 0.82 -7.64 10.89
C PHE A 112 0.83 -6.61 12.03
N ALA A 113 1.97 -6.39 12.70
CA ALA A 113 2.14 -5.28 13.64
C ALA A 113 2.54 -3.97 12.95
N SER A 114 2.64 -3.92 11.61
CA SER A 114 3.03 -2.72 10.86
C SER A 114 2.28 -1.44 11.24
N PRO A 115 0.97 -1.43 11.57
CA PRO A 115 0.28 -0.21 11.98
C PRO A 115 0.80 0.41 13.30
N ALA A 116 1.62 -0.32 14.06
CA ALA A 116 2.30 0.22 15.23
C ALA A 116 3.40 1.22 14.87
N ASP A 117 3.93 1.17 13.64
CA ASP A 117 4.89 2.13 13.13
C ASP A 117 4.14 3.27 12.41
N PRO A 118 4.28 4.55 12.82
CA PRO A 118 3.56 5.67 12.22
C PRO A 118 3.75 5.83 10.70
N ILE A 119 4.87 5.36 10.13
CA ILE A 119 5.11 5.44 8.67
C ILE A 119 4.08 4.60 7.88
N PHE A 120 3.46 3.60 8.52
CA PHE A 120 2.40 2.78 7.95
C PHE A 120 1.28 3.62 7.35
N TRP A 121 0.85 4.65 8.08
CA TRP A 121 -0.32 5.46 7.67
C TRP A 121 -0.01 6.31 6.44
N SER A 122 1.20 6.87 6.34
CA SER A 122 1.63 7.59 5.13
C SER A 122 1.82 6.66 3.94
N HIS A 123 2.34 5.44 4.17
CA HIS A 123 2.42 4.42 3.13
C HIS A 123 1.03 4.02 2.62
N HIS A 124 0.07 3.75 3.51
CA HIS A 124 -1.29 3.38 3.14
C HIS A 124 -2.11 4.55 2.58
N ALA A 125 -1.79 5.80 2.94
CA ALA A 125 -2.37 6.97 2.28
C ALA A 125 -1.96 7.06 0.80
N MET A 126 -0.73 6.68 0.45
CA MET A 126 -0.31 6.55 -0.95
C MET A 126 -1.04 5.40 -1.65
N VAL A 127 -1.20 4.24 -1.00
CA VAL A 127 -1.97 3.12 -1.58
C VAL A 127 -3.41 3.53 -1.86
N ASP A 128 -4.06 4.24 -0.93
CA ASP A 128 -5.41 4.76 -1.13
C ASP A 128 -5.47 5.80 -2.27
N LEU A 129 -4.48 6.68 -2.39
CA LEU A 129 -4.37 7.58 -3.53
C LEU A 129 -4.26 6.82 -4.88
N LEU A 130 -3.56 5.68 -4.93
CA LEU A 130 -3.54 4.84 -6.13
C LEU A 130 -4.92 4.26 -6.46
N HIS A 131 -5.72 3.91 -5.44
CA HIS A 131 -7.12 3.53 -5.61
C HIS A 131 -7.97 4.70 -6.14
N VAL A 132 -7.78 5.91 -5.64
CA VAL A 132 -8.45 7.13 -6.14
C VAL A 132 -8.11 7.39 -7.61
N ILE A 133 -6.83 7.30 -7.99
CA ILE A 133 -6.38 7.44 -9.39
C ILE A 133 -7.03 6.37 -10.28
N PHE A 134 -7.01 5.10 -9.85
CA PHE A 134 -7.68 4.02 -10.56
C PHE A 134 -9.18 4.30 -10.74
N HIS A 135 -9.87 4.70 -9.67
CA HIS A 135 -11.29 4.97 -9.68
C HIS A 135 -11.62 6.08 -10.69
N LYS A 136 -10.92 7.21 -10.65
CA LYS A 136 -11.05 8.27 -11.66
C LYS A 136 -10.85 7.74 -13.08
N CYS A 137 -9.78 6.98 -13.31
CA CYS A 137 -9.35 6.60 -14.65
C CYS A 137 -10.13 5.43 -15.28
N ARG A 138 -10.84 4.64 -14.47
CA ARG A 138 -11.55 3.44 -14.92
C ARG A 138 -13.05 3.50 -14.67
N VAL A 139 -13.46 4.06 -13.54
CA VAL A 139 -14.87 4.23 -13.16
C VAL A 139 -15.40 5.57 -13.65
N GLY A 140 -14.56 6.61 -13.60
CA GLY A 140 -14.90 7.97 -14.01
C GLY A 140 -15.11 8.90 -12.82
N THR A 141 -15.42 10.17 -13.11
CA THR A 141 -15.60 11.22 -12.09
C THR A 141 -17.05 11.43 -11.66
N THR A 142 -18.00 10.76 -12.33
CA THR A 142 -19.42 10.85 -11.95
C THR A 142 -19.64 10.12 -10.64
N ARG A 143 -20.16 10.83 -9.62
CA ARG A 143 -20.57 10.19 -8.37
C ARG A 143 -21.68 9.18 -8.62
N LEU A 144 -21.57 8.05 -7.93
CA LEU A 144 -22.47 6.91 -8.06
C LEU A 144 -23.32 6.80 -6.80
N THR A 145 -24.59 6.45 -6.94
CA THR A 145 -25.40 6.01 -5.79
C THR A 145 -24.86 4.70 -5.23
N PHE A 146 -25.23 4.35 -4.01
CA PHE A 146 -24.84 3.09 -3.38
C PHE A 146 -25.16 1.88 -4.26
N ALA A 147 -26.36 1.84 -4.85
CA ALA A 147 -26.76 0.75 -5.74
C ALA A 147 -25.90 0.68 -7.01
N GLN A 148 -25.55 1.84 -7.57
CA GLN A 148 -24.65 1.91 -8.73
C GLN A 148 -23.23 1.48 -8.37
N LYS A 149 -22.72 1.85 -7.19
CA LYS A 149 -21.41 1.38 -6.69
C LYS A 149 -21.42 -0.14 -6.54
N ALA A 150 -22.45 -0.69 -5.90
CA ALA A 150 -22.58 -2.12 -5.64
C ALA A 150 -22.68 -2.98 -6.91
N SER A 151 -23.29 -2.47 -7.99
CA SER A 151 -23.41 -3.18 -9.27
C SER A 151 -22.29 -2.88 -10.28
N ASN A 152 -21.38 -1.95 -10.00
CA ASN A 152 -20.37 -1.50 -10.96
C ASN A 152 -19.28 -2.59 -11.18
N PRO A 153 -19.17 -3.19 -12.37
CA PRO A 153 -18.25 -4.30 -12.62
C PRO A 153 -16.76 -3.88 -12.69
N VAL A 154 -16.48 -2.58 -12.79
CA VAL A 154 -15.12 -2.03 -12.78
C VAL A 154 -14.69 -1.71 -11.35
N ALA A 155 -15.60 -1.09 -10.58
CA ALA A 155 -15.33 -0.61 -9.22
C ALA A 155 -15.53 -1.68 -8.15
N TRP A 156 -16.27 -2.76 -8.45
CA TRP A 156 -16.53 -3.87 -7.54
C TRP A 156 -16.24 -5.23 -8.20
N THR A 157 -15.55 -6.08 -7.45
CA THR A 157 -15.40 -7.50 -7.75
C THR A 157 -15.50 -8.29 -6.45
N SER A 158 -16.11 -9.46 -6.51
CA SER A 158 -16.30 -10.33 -5.35
C SER A 158 -15.23 -11.42 -5.31
N CYS A 159 -14.65 -11.69 -4.13
CA CYS A 159 -13.71 -12.78 -3.91
C CYS A 159 -14.13 -13.67 -2.73
N ALA A 160 -13.62 -14.90 -2.71
CA ALA A 160 -13.86 -15.82 -1.60
C ALA A 160 -13.27 -15.25 -0.30
N ARG A 161 -14.04 -15.33 0.79
CA ARG A 161 -13.53 -15.05 2.13
C ARG A 161 -12.46 -16.09 2.47
N ARG A 162 -11.48 -15.69 3.29
CA ARG A 162 -10.40 -16.59 3.72
C ARG A 162 -10.97 -17.90 4.28
N ASP A 163 -10.47 -19.02 3.77
CA ASP A 163 -10.85 -20.40 4.15
C ASP A 163 -12.36 -20.68 4.06
N SER A 164 -13.06 -20.03 3.13
CA SER A 164 -14.51 -20.14 2.96
C SER A 164 -14.89 -20.20 1.49
N SER A 165 -16.00 -20.89 1.19
CA SER A 165 -16.66 -20.83 -0.11
C SER A 165 -17.60 -19.63 -0.25
N VAL A 166 -17.82 -18.87 0.83
CA VAL A 166 -18.66 -17.66 0.84
C VAL A 166 -17.84 -16.50 0.32
N THR A 167 -18.37 -15.78 -0.64
CA THR A 167 -17.71 -14.61 -1.21
C THR A 167 -18.09 -13.33 -0.48
N PHE A 168 -17.28 -12.28 -0.64
CA PHE A 168 -17.64 -10.94 -0.18
C PHE A 168 -18.73 -10.33 -1.05
N ARG A 169 -19.70 -9.67 -0.43
CA ARG A 169 -20.75 -8.88 -1.07
C ARG A 169 -20.42 -7.39 -0.92
N PRO A 170 -20.88 -6.54 -1.86
CA PRO A 170 -20.68 -5.10 -1.75
C PRO A 170 -21.40 -4.50 -0.52
N THR A 171 -22.42 -5.18 -0.03
CA THR A 171 -23.22 -4.82 1.16
C THR A 171 -22.68 -5.39 2.47
N ASP A 172 -21.60 -6.17 2.43
CA ASP A 172 -20.99 -6.69 3.65
C ASP A 172 -20.38 -5.57 4.48
N VAL A 173 -20.60 -5.62 5.79
CA VAL A 173 -20.00 -4.70 6.76
C VAL A 173 -18.51 -5.03 6.92
N VAL A 174 -17.66 -4.02 6.72
CA VAL A 174 -16.23 -4.07 6.98
C VAL A 174 -15.99 -4.07 8.48
N THR A 175 -15.26 -5.08 8.94
CA THR A 175 -14.87 -5.25 10.35
C THR A 175 -13.37 -5.08 10.50
N MET A 176 -12.94 -4.64 11.68
CA MET A 176 -11.53 -4.52 12.04
C MET A 176 -11.18 -5.40 13.23
N ARG A 177 -9.94 -5.89 13.24
CA ARG A 177 -9.35 -6.58 14.39
C ARG A 177 -8.65 -5.56 15.26
N THR A 178 -9.41 -4.90 16.12
CA THR A 178 -8.88 -3.94 17.09
C THR A 178 -8.78 -4.53 18.49
N GLY A 179 -8.17 -3.78 19.40
CA GLY A 179 -7.95 -4.21 20.77
C GLY A 179 -6.73 -5.11 20.95
N GLU A 180 -6.54 -5.57 22.18
CA GLU A 180 -5.40 -6.43 22.51
C GLU A 180 -5.47 -7.73 21.72
N ARG A 181 -4.36 -8.07 21.04
CA ARG A 181 -4.24 -9.31 20.23
C ARG A 181 -5.20 -9.39 19.03
N GLY A 182 -6.05 -8.39 18.78
CA GLY A 182 -6.96 -8.37 17.63
C GLY A 182 -7.90 -9.58 17.55
N ILE A 183 -8.35 -10.07 18.72
CA ILE A 183 -9.22 -11.24 18.82
C ILE A 183 -10.66 -10.82 18.48
N ASN A 184 -11.25 -11.52 17.52
CA ASN A 184 -12.58 -11.30 16.94
C ASN A 184 -12.71 -9.95 16.18
N PRO A 185 -12.96 -9.99 14.86
CA PRO A 185 -13.30 -8.78 14.13
C PRO A 185 -14.58 -8.15 14.69
N ILE A 186 -14.55 -6.83 14.91
CA ILE A 186 -15.70 -6.03 15.30
C ILE A 186 -15.95 -4.92 14.28
N PRO A 187 -17.18 -4.40 14.15
CA PRO A 187 -17.42 -3.15 13.43
C PRO A 187 -16.59 -2.02 14.06
N ALA A 188 -15.98 -1.18 13.24
CA ALA A 188 -15.06 -0.14 13.72
C ALA A 188 -15.71 0.81 14.73
N ALA A 189 -16.95 1.23 14.47
CA ALA A 189 -17.74 2.08 15.36
C ALA A 189 -18.05 1.45 16.74
N SER A 190 -17.92 0.12 16.87
CA SER A 190 -18.11 -0.59 18.15
C SER A 190 -16.85 -0.62 19.02
N ASP A 191 -15.70 -0.16 18.52
CA ASP A 191 -14.49 -0.12 19.32
C ASP A 191 -14.59 0.96 20.43
N PRO A 192 -14.30 0.63 21.70
CA PRO A 192 -14.48 1.56 22.82
C PRO A 192 -13.50 2.73 22.84
N ARG A 193 -12.38 2.65 22.11
CA ARG A 193 -11.35 3.70 22.07
C ARG A 193 -11.41 4.51 20.78
N ILE A 194 -11.52 3.83 19.64
CA ILE A 194 -11.46 4.48 18.32
C ILE A 194 -12.81 4.57 17.63
N GLY A 195 -13.84 3.86 18.11
CA GLY A 195 -15.16 3.82 17.44
C GLY A 195 -15.79 5.20 17.27
N ARG A 196 -15.48 6.15 18.15
CA ARG A 196 -15.89 7.55 18.02
C ARG A 196 -15.47 8.20 16.70
N PHE A 197 -14.34 7.78 16.11
CA PHE A 197 -13.83 8.30 14.83
C PHE A 197 -14.51 7.68 13.60
N PHE A 198 -15.32 6.63 13.81
CA PHE A 198 -16.08 5.95 12.75
C PHE A 198 -17.58 6.30 12.80
N THR A 199 -18.00 7.19 13.70
CA THR A 199 -19.38 7.68 13.75
C THR A 199 -19.71 8.42 12.46
N GLY A 200 -20.74 7.99 11.73
CA GLY A 200 -21.17 8.61 10.47
C GLY A 200 -20.36 8.21 9.24
N VAL A 201 -19.33 7.37 9.40
CA VAL A 201 -18.58 6.81 8.28
C VAL A 201 -19.33 5.57 7.77
N PRO A 202 -19.60 5.44 6.46
CA PRO A 202 -20.16 4.23 5.89
C PRO A 202 -19.32 3.00 6.24
N ASN A 203 -19.96 1.86 6.45
CA ASN A 203 -19.25 0.64 6.87
C ASN A 203 -19.41 -0.55 5.91
N GLN A 204 -20.10 -0.38 4.79
CA GLN A 204 -20.21 -1.39 3.74
C GLN A 204 -19.17 -1.15 2.65
N PHE A 205 -18.68 -2.21 1.99
CA PHE A 205 -17.68 -2.07 0.93
C PHE A 205 -18.10 -1.07 -0.17
N ALA A 206 -19.35 -1.13 -0.63
CA ALA A 206 -19.86 -0.17 -1.62
C ALA A 206 -19.93 1.26 -1.07
N GLY A 207 -20.23 1.44 0.22
CA GLY A 207 -20.25 2.76 0.86
C GLY A 207 -18.85 3.38 1.02
N LEU A 208 -17.80 2.57 1.03
CA LEU A 208 -16.41 2.99 1.21
C LEU A 208 -15.63 3.17 -0.11
N MET A 209 -16.31 3.05 -1.25
CA MET A 209 -15.67 3.03 -2.58
C MET A 209 -15.14 4.40 -3.03
N ASP A 210 -15.77 5.49 -2.59
CA ASP A 210 -15.50 6.86 -3.06
C ASP A 210 -15.22 7.76 -1.86
N THR A 211 -14.03 8.36 -1.81
CA THR A 211 -13.57 9.18 -0.68
C THR A 211 -14.37 10.46 -0.51
N ARG A 212 -15.16 10.87 -1.53
CA ARG A 212 -16.06 12.02 -1.46
C ARG A 212 -17.38 11.72 -0.76
N ASP A 213 -17.76 10.45 -0.66
CA ASP A 213 -19.08 10.03 -0.17
C ASP A 213 -19.01 9.32 1.20
N LEU A 214 -18.13 9.82 2.08
CA LEU A 214 -17.93 9.31 3.45
C LEU A 214 -18.58 10.23 4.51
N GLY A 215 -19.54 11.04 4.11
CA GLY A 215 -20.21 12.01 4.98
C GLY A 215 -19.27 13.11 5.46
N SER A 216 -19.27 13.44 6.76
CA SER A 216 -18.34 14.43 7.33
C SER A 216 -16.88 13.97 7.35
N SER A 217 -16.62 12.71 7.01
CA SER A 217 -15.28 12.12 6.95
C SER A 217 -14.73 12.06 5.52
N SER A 218 -15.43 12.65 4.55
CA SER A 218 -14.93 12.74 3.17
C SER A 218 -13.63 13.52 3.09
N TYR A 219 -12.75 13.10 2.18
CA TYR A 219 -11.44 13.70 1.98
C TYR A 219 -10.98 13.59 0.53
N GLY A 220 -9.98 14.41 0.21
CA GLY A 220 -9.26 14.39 -1.06
C GLY A 220 -7.77 14.59 -0.85
N TYR A 221 -7.01 14.57 -1.95
CA TYR A 221 -5.56 14.60 -1.93
C TYR A 221 -4.99 15.85 -2.57
N TYR A 222 -3.93 16.39 -1.99
CA TYR A 222 -3.03 17.27 -2.72
C TYR A 222 -1.94 16.41 -3.37
N VAL A 223 -1.81 16.51 -4.68
CA VAL A 223 -0.86 15.71 -5.47
C VAL A 223 0.05 16.60 -6.30
N SER A 224 1.30 16.21 -6.44
CA SER A 224 2.27 16.86 -7.31
C SER A 224 3.03 15.81 -8.12
N GLY A 225 3.97 16.26 -8.95
CA GLY A 225 4.94 15.34 -9.52
C GLY A 225 4.38 14.37 -10.55
N GLN A 226 5.07 13.24 -10.69
CA GLN A 226 4.63 12.17 -11.58
C GLN A 226 3.30 11.52 -11.16
N VAL A 227 2.94 11.59 -9.86
CA VAL A 227 1.64 11.09 -9.37
C VAL A 227 0.50 11.98 -9.85
N ALA A 228 0.69 13.30 -9.87
CA ALA A 228 -0.27 14.22 -10.49
C ALA A 228 -0.45 13.94 -11.99
N ALA A 229 0.64 13.62 -12.71
CA ALA A 229 0.56 13.23 -14.11
C ALA A 229 -0.24 11.92 -14.30
N MET A 230 -0.08 10.92 -13.42
CA MET A 230 -0.93 9.71 -13.46
C MET A 230 -2.41 10.05 -13.29
N TYR A 231 -2.74 10.91 -12.32
CA TYR A 231 -4.11 11.32 -12.04
C TYR A 231 -4.74 12.08 -13.22
N SER A 232 -4.03 13.02 -13.83
CA SER A 232 -4.56 13.85 -14.92
C SER A 232 -4.62 13.13 -16.27
N GLN A 233 -3.62 12.29 -16.57
CA GLN A 233 -3.47 11.68 -17.90
C GLN A 233 -4.06 10.28 -18.00
N CYS A 234 -4.22 9.55 -16.89
CA CYS A 234 -4.62 8.14 -16.93
C CYS A 234 -3.76 7.34 -17.94
N ASP A 235 -4.40 6.64 -18.89
CA ASP A 235 -3.72 5.90 -19.96
C ASP A 235 -3.37 6.75 -21.19
N ALA A 236 -3.54 8.08 -21.17
CA ALA A 236 -3.50 8.94 -22.37
C ALA A 236 -2.11 9.19 -22.99
N SER A 237 -1.20 8.23 -22.90
CA SER A 237 -0.98 7.35 -24.06
C SER A 237 -1.49 7.77 -25.44
N PRO A 238 -0.75 8.25 -26.47
CA PRO A 238 -1.36 8.37 -27.78
C PRO A 238 -1.71 6.97 -28.31
N ARG A 239 -3.01 6.62 -28.16
CA ARG A 239 -3.79 5.46 -28.63
C ARG A 239 -4.18 4.41 -27.57
N SER A 240 -5.11 4.76 -26.70
CA SER A 240 -6.20 3.83 -26.39
C SER A 240 -7.32 4.02 -27.41
N ARG A 241 -7.29 3.22 -28.50
CA ARG A 241 -8.52 2.92 -29.23
C ARG A 241 -9.54 2.48 -28.19
N LYS A 242 -10.79 2.96 -28.28
CA LYS A 242 -11.94 2.31 -27.64
C LYS A 242 -11.75 0.79 -27.73
N LEU A 243 -11.47 0.16 -26.60
CA LEU A 243 -11.36 -1.28 -26.52
C LEU A 243 -12.76 -1.82 -26.80
N LYS A 244 -12.91 -2.40 -28.00
CA LYS A 244 -13.95 -3.37 -28.28
C LYS A 244 -13.71 -4.52 -27.30
N GLU A 245 -14.74 -4.97 -26.60
CA GLU A 245 -14.70 -6.12 -25.70
C GLU A 245 -13.86 -7.25 -26.30
N THR A 246 -12.63 -7.36 -25.82
CA THR A 246 -11.83 -8.57 -26.00
C THR A 246 -12.20 -9.45 -24.83
N ASN A 247 -12.89 -10.56 -25.13
CA ASN A 247 -13.05 -11.69 -24.23
C ASN A 247 -11.66 -12.19 -23.84
N SER A 248 -11.07 -11.60 -22.79
CA SER A 248 -9.91 -12.16 -22.13
C SER A 248 -10.41 -13.34 -21.30
N THR A 249 -10.09 -14.55 -21.74
CA THR A 249 -10.40 -15.81 -21.06
C THR A 249 -9.49 -16.09 -19.87
N SER A 250 -8.74 -15.10 -19.36
CA SER A 250 -8.04 -15.23 -18.07
C SER A 250 -8.95 -14.70 -16.96
N ASN A 251 -9.81 -15.57 -16.43
CA ASN A 251 -10.43 -15.30 -15.14
C ASN A 251 -9.31 -15.24 -14.09
N PRO A 252 -9.10 -14.12 -13.38
CA PRO A 252 -8.26 -14.13 -12.18
C PRO A 252 -8.80 -15.23 -11.26
N ALA A 253 -7.94 -16.09 -10.73
CA ALA A 253 -8.35 -17.26 -9.95
C ALA A 253 -9.13 -16.95 -8.67
N MET A 254 -9.34 -15.67 -8.32
CA MET A 254 -9.90 -15.26 -7.03
C MET A 254 -11.16 -14.38 -7.08
N CYS A 255 -11.52 -13.75 -8.21
CA CYS A 255 -12.62 -12.77 -8.21
C CYS A 255 -13.57 -12.88 -9.41
N GLY A 256 -14.88 -12.84 -9.14
CA GLY A 256 -15.95 -12.76 -10.15
C GLY A 256 -16.51 -11.34 -10.29
N MET A 257 -17.03 -11.00 -11.48
CA MET A 257 -17.73 -9.74 -11.71
C MET A 257 -19.23 -9.88 -11.40
N GLY A 258 -19.80 -8.90 -10.71
CA GLY A 258 -21.25 -8.80 -10.50
C GLY A 258 -22.01 -8.50 -11.80
N LYS A 259 -23.30 -8.81 -11.83
CA LYS A 259 -24.19 -8.38 -12.93
C LYS A 259 -24.59 -6.92 -12.71
N ASP A 260 -24.60 -6.15 -13.80
CA ASP A 260 -25.03 -4.75 -13.80
C ASP A 260 -26.56 -4.65 -13.95
N ASP A 261 -27.30 -5.17 -12.97
CA ASP A 261 -28.78 -5.10 -12.94
C ASP A 261 -29.35 -4.41 -11.69
N GLY A 262 -28.50 -3.99 -10.76
CA GLY A 262 -28.90 -3.31 -9.52
C GLY A 262 -29.46 -4.24 -8.43
N TYR A 263 -29.40 -5.55 -8.64
CA TYR A 263 -29.82 -6.56 -7.69
C TYR A 263 -28.62 -7.41 -7.24
N ASP A 264 -28.71 -7.94 -6.03
CA ASP A 264 -27.78 -8.95 -5.56
C ASP A 264 -28.08 -10.35 -6.13
N GLU A 265 -27.21 -11.32 -5.82
CA GLU A 265 -27.35 -12.71 -6.28
C GLU A 265 -28.63 -13.39 -5.78
N ASP A 266 -29.22 -12.90 -4.67
CA ASP A 266 -30.46 -13.38 -4.08
C ASP A 266 -31.70 -12.66 -4.67
N GLY A 267 -31.50 -11.66 -5.53
CA GLY A 267 -32.55 -10.85 -6.15
C GLY A 267 -33.05 -9.69 -5.29
N ASN A 268 -32.32 -9.30 -4.23
CA ASN A 268 -32.66 -8.11 -3.46
C ASN A 268 -32.06 -6.85 -4.09
N ASP A 269 -32.81 -5.75 -4.03
CA ASP A 269 -32.36 -4.43 -4.50
C ASP A 269 -31.22 -3.90 -3.62
N TYR A 270 -30.11 -3.50 -4.22
CA TYR A 270 -28.97 -2.92 -3.49
C TYR A 270 -29.31 -1.61 -2.79
N ALA A 271 -30.19 -0.77 -3.36
CA ALA A 271 -30.57 0.49 -2.73
C ALA A 271 -31.24 0.26 -1.37
N SER A 272 -32.05 -0.80 -1.26
CA SER A 272 -32.72 -1.19 -0.01
C SER A 272 -31.76 -1.74 1.07
N GLN A 273 -30.54 -2.11 0.68
CA GLN A 273 -29.52 -2.67 1.57
C GLN A 273 -28.48 -1.65 2.06
N ASN A 274 -28.58 -0.39 1.59
CA ASN A 274 -27.74 0.70 2.05
C ASN A 274 -28.08 1.02 3.51
N ASN A 275 -27.12 0.82 4.42
CA ASN A 275 -27.29 1.11 5.85
C ASN A 275 -26.84 2.54 6.25
N PHE A 276 -26.34 3.35 5.31
CA PHE A 276 -26.04 4.79 5.47
C PHE A 276 -26.67 5.59 4.30
N PRO A 277 -28.00 5.68 4.21
CA PRO A 277 -28.66 6.45 3.15
C PRO A 277 -28.35 7.95 3.21
N GLU A 278 -27.93 8.48 4.36
CA GLU A 278 -27.56 9.88 4.55
C GLU A 278 -26.25 10.28 3.88
N THR A 279 -25.36 9.33 3.59
CA THR A 279 -24.11 9.56 2.85
C THR A 279 -24.24 9.22 1.37
N ASP A 280 -25.40 8.71 0.94
CA ASP A 280 -25.61 8.32 -0.45
C ASP A 280 -25.71 9.54 -1.36
N TYR A 281 -25.25 9.37 -2.60
CA TYR A 281 -25.32 10.42 -3.59
C TYR A 281 -26.77 10.70 -4.00
N THR A 282 -27.23 11.92 -3.80
CA THR A 282 -28.63 12.33 -4.08
C THR A 282 -28.82 13.00 -5.44
N GLY A 283 -27.80 12.96 -6.32
CA GLY A 283 -27.83 13.64 -7.62
C GLY A 283 -27.30 15.07 -7.60
N GLN A 284 -26.84 15.57 -6.44
CA GLN A 284 -26.14 16.85 -6.33
C GLN A 284 -24.69 16.63 -5.94
N ASP A 285 -23.78 17.08 -6.79
CA ASP A 285 -22.35 17.12 -6.48
C ASP A 285 -22.09 18.33 -5.59
N ASP A 286 -21.43 18.12 -4.45
CA ASP A 286 -21.05 19.18 -3.51
C ASP A 286 -19.77 19.92 -3.95
N GLY A 287 -19.14 19.49 -5.05
CA GLY A 287 -17.94 20.10 -5.61
C GLY A 287 -16.64 19.68 -4.93
N HIS A 288 -16.69 18.74 -3.98
CA HIS A 288 -15.49 18.15 -3.38
C HIS A 288 -14.65 17.43 -4.44
N GLN A 289 -13.38 17.78 -4.52
CA GLN A 289 -12.45 17.24 -5.51
C GLN A 289 -11.68 16.05 -4.93
N ASP A 290 -11.53 14.99 -5.73
CA ASP A 290 -10.75 13.79 -5.37
C ASP A 290 -9.29 14.14 -5.13
N CYS A 291 -8.70 14.87 -6.08
CA CYS A 291 -7.35 15.38 -6.00
C CYS A 291 -7.28 16.82 -6.52
N VAL A 292 -6.45 17.63 -5.85
CA VAL A 292 -6.02 18.96 -6.25
C VAL A 292 -4.54 18.86 -6.64
N ILE A 293 -4.19 19.28 -7.86
CA ILE A 293 -2.79 19.32 -8.28
C ILE A 293 -2.13 20.55 -7.66
N VAL A 294 -0.96 20.38 -7.07
CA VAL A 294 -0.20 21.45 -6.45
C VAL A 294 1.22 21.54 -6.98
N ASP A 295 1.78 22.74 -6.92
CA ASP A 295 3.22 22.95 -7.05
C ASP A 295 3.97 22.46 -5.80
N ASN A 296 5.30 22.48 -5.85
CA ASN A 296 6.14 22.07 -4.73
C ASN A 296 6.06 22.99 -3.49
N SER A 297 5.37 24.14 -3.59
CA SER A 297 5.08 25.01 -2.45
C SER A 297 3.71 24.71 -1.83
N GLY A 298 2.96 23.76 -2.40
CA GLY A 298 1.61 23.39 -1.99
C GLY A 298 0.52 24.29 -2.56
N ASN A 299 0.83 25.18 -3.52
CA ASN A 299 -0.17 26.03 -4.14
C ASN A 299 -0.91 25.25 -5.23
N PRO A 300 -2.26 25.32 -5.29
CA PRO A 300 -3.02 24.72 -6.38
C PRO A 300 -2.59 25.23 -7.75
N VAL A 301 -2.48 24.32 -8.71
CA VAL A 301 -2.23 24.62 -10.13
C VAL A 301 -3.39 24.08 -10.97
N ASP A 302 -3.59 24.66 -12.16
CA ASP A 302 -4.63 24.20 -13.09
C ASP A 302 -4.29 22.78 -13.57
N GLU A 303 -5.32 21.94 -13.77
CA GLU A 303 -5.10 20.56 -14.21
C GLU A 303 -4.44 20.45 -15.60
N ASN A 304 -4.55 21.50 -16.41
CA ASN A 304 -3.94 21.61 -17.73
C ASN A 304 -2.57 22.30 -17.68
N THR A 305 -2.10 22.73 -16.51
CA THR A 305 -0.75 23.25 -16.34
C THR A 305 0.26 22.16 -16.74
N PRO A 306 1.20 22.44 -17.67
CA PRO A 306 2.26 21.51 -18.02
C PRO A 306 3.05 21.08 -16.78
N LYS A 307 3.40 19.80 -16.70
CA LYS A 307 4.11 19.26 -15.53
C LYS A 307 5.44 19.96 -15.25
N GLU A 308 6.07 20.49 -16.28
CA GLU A 308 7.32 21.25 -16.20
C GLU A 308 7.17 22.54 -15.40
N GLU A 309 5.94 23.06 -15.24
CA GLU A 309 5.66 24.29 -14.49
C GLU A 309 5.47 24.04 -12.99
N TYR A 310 5.00 22.85 -12.58
CA TYR A 310 4.73 22.53 -11.16
C TYR A 310 5.73 21.56 -10.54
N ILE A 311 6.51 20.82 -11.34
CA ILE A 311 7.63 20.01 -10.86
C ILE A 311 8.86 20.92 -10.78
N SER A 312 9.23 21.35 -9.58
CA SER A 312 10.35 22.29 -9.38
C SER A 312 11.60 21.67 -8.74
N ASP A 313 11.47 20.50 -8.10
CA ASP A 313 12.57 19.81 -7.40
C ASP A 313 13.57 19.23 -8.41
N ASP A 314 14.86 19.50 -8.20
CA ASP A 314 15.90 19.11 -9.15
C ASP A 314 16.09 17.58 -9.23
N ALA A 315 15.89 16.86 -8.12
CA ALA A 315 16.00 15.41 -8.12
C ALA A 315 14.80 14.76 -8.82
N GLU A 316 13.60 15.28 -8.61
CA GLU A 316 12.40 14.85 -9.31
C GLU A 316 12.45 15.17 -10.80
N LYS A 317 12.81 16.40 -11.18
CA LYS A 317 13.01 16.79 -12.59
C LYS A 317 13.95 15.85 -13.30
N LYS A 318 15.07 15.50 -12.66
CA LYS A 318 16.04 14.57 -13.23
C LYS A 318 15.44 13.19 -13.57
N VAL A 319 14.53 12.68 -12.74
CA VAL A 319 13.84 11.42 -12.98
C VAL A 319 12.77 11.58 -14.08
N VAL A 320 11.99 12.66 -14.01
CA VAL A 320 10.94 12.98 -15.00
C VAL A 320 11.53 13.17 -16.40
N ASP A 321 12.58 13.98 -16.52
CA ASP A 321 13.28 14.24 -17.77
C ASP A 321 13.84 12.95 -18.38
N TRP A 322 14.36 12.05 -17.54
CA TRP A 322 14.83 10.74 -18.01
C TRP A 322 13.70 9.89 -18.57
N TYR A 323 12.56 9.82 -17.88
CA TYR A 323 11.39 9.12 -18.38
C TYR A 323 10.92 9.71 -19.72
N ASP A 324 10.77 11.03 -19.81
CA ASP A 324 10.27 11.70 -21.01
C ASP A 324 11.19 11.52 -22.21
N GLN A 325 12.49 11.77 -22.04
CA GLN A 325 13.47 11.60 -23.11
C GLN A 325 13.57 10.15 -23.58
N THR A 326 13.40 9.20 -22.67
CA THR A 326 13.45 7.77 -22.99
C THR A 326 12.18 7.34 -23.72
N LEU A 327 11.01 7.79 -23.27
CA LEU A 327 9.72 7.56 -23.95
C LEU A 327 9.72 8.15 -25.35
N ASP A 328 10.19 9.39 -25.52
CA ASP A 328 10.31 10.04 -26.82
C ASP A 328 11.24 9.24 -27.76
N ALA A 329 12.39 8.78 -27.24
CA ALA A 329 13.31 7.95 -28.01
C ALA A 329 12.72 6.58 -28.39
N MET A 330 11.78 6.07 -27.60
CA MET A 330 11.07 4.81 -27.84
C MET A 330 9.77 4.99 -28.65
N GLY A 331 9.45 6.21 -29.08
CA GLY A 331 8.29 6.50 -29.94
C GLY A 331 7.00 6.85 -29.20
N GLY A 332 7.10 7.32 -27.96
CA GLY A 332 6.00 7.81 -27.13
C GLY A 332 5.62 6.85 -25.99
N ASP A 333 4.58 7.19 -25.23
CA ASP A 333 4.22 6.51 -23.98
C ASP A 333 3.30 5.27 -24.17
N SER A 334 3.58 4.41 -25.14
CA SER A 334 2.80 3.17 -25.26
C SER A 334 2.93 2.26 -24.01
N GLN A 335 1.93 1.40 -23.75
CA GLN A 335 2.01 0.38 -22.69
C GLN A 335 3.29 -0.47 -22.83
N GLU A 336 3.64 -0.83 -24.06
CA GLU A 336 4.85 -1.59 -24.37
C GLU A 336 6.13 -0.86 -23.94
N ASN A 337 6.17 0.46 -24.14
CA ASN A 337 7.31 1.29 -23.74
C ASN A 337 7.36 1.50 -22.23
N MET A 338 6.20 1.58 -21.56
CA MET A 338 6.14 1.67 -20.10
C MET A 338 6.57 0.36 -19.44
N ASP A 339 6.16 -0.79 -19.99
CA ASP A 339 6.66 -2.11 -19.56
C ASP A 339 8.17 -2.22 -19.74
N ASP A 340 8.72 -1.71 -20.85
CA ASP A 340 10.16 -1.71 -21.08
C ASP A 340 10.91 -0.81 -20.10
N LEU A 341 10.40 0.38 -19.78
CA LEU A 341 10.95 1.26 -18.74
C LEU A 341 10.94 0.62 -17.35
N GLU A 342 9.89 -0.12 -17.02
CA GLU A 342 9.84 -0.88 -15.77
C GLU A 342 10.95 -1.95 -15.74
N ARG A 343 11.15 -2.68 -16.84
CA ARG A 343 12.27 -3.64 -16.97
C ARG A 343 13.62 -2.96 -16.80
N GLN A 344 13.81 -1.79 -17.41
CA GLN A 344 15.01 -0.97 -17.27
C GLN A 344 15.26 -0.57 -15.81
N ALA A 345 14.24 -0.08 -15.11
CA ALA A 345 14.34 0.31 -13.70
C ALA A 345 14.67 -0.89 -12.78
N CYS A 346 13.96 -2.01 -12.93
CA CYS A 346 14.23 -3.21 -12.15
C CYS A 346 15.63 -3.78 -12.43
N MET A 347 16.08 -3.81 -13.68
CA MET A 347 17.45 -4.24 -13.99
C MET A 347 18.48 -3.26 -13.45
N PHE A 348 18.25 -1.96 -13.55
CA PHE A 348 19.17 -0.96 -13.01
C PHE A 348 19.32 -1.10 -11.49
N GLU A 349 18.23 -1.35 -10.77
CA GLU A 349 18.30 -1.71 -9.34
C GLU A 349 19.19 -2.93 -9.11
N HIS A 350 18.97 -3.98 -9.91
CA HIS A 350 19.74 -5.21 -9.79
C HIS A 350 21.25 -4.99 -10.04
N VAL A 351 21.62 -4.28 -11.11
CA VAL A 351 23.03 -4.17 -11.52
C VAL A 351 23.79 -3.05 -10.84
N CYS A 352 23.11 -1.95 -10.48
CA CYS A 352 23.75 -0.71 -10.01
C CYS A 352 23.38 -0.34 -8.59
N LEU A 353 22.26 -0.87 -8.06
CA LEU A 353 21.76 -0.49 -6.75
C LEU A 353 21.84 -1.61 -5.70
N GLY A 354 22.79 -2.54 -5.85
CA GLY A 354 23.07 -3.55 -4.84
C GLY A 354 22.24 -4.83 -4.95
N GLY A 355 21.54 -5.02 -6.06
CA GLY A 355 20.79 -6.25 -6.34
C GLY A 355 19.32 -6.17 -5.96
N THR A 356 18.50 -6.90 -6.71
CA THR A 356 17.09 -7.13 -6.37
C THR A 356 17.01 -8.30 -5.40
N THR A 357 16.77 -8.01 -4.12
CA THR A 357 16.66 -9.02 -3.07
C THR A 357 15.31 -9.71 -3.10
N ASP A 358 15.27 -10.98 -2.71
CA ASP A 358 14.02 -11.71 -2.51
C ASP A 358 13.40 -11.36 -1.14
N TYR A 359 12.10 -11.62 -0.97
CA TYR A 359 11.45 -11.53 0.33
C TYR A 359 12.05 -12.55 1.31
N SER A 360 12.11 -12.19 2.59
CA SER A 360 12.54 -13.14 3.62
C SER A 360 11.55 -14.32 3.68
N PRO A 361 12.00 -15.53 4.08
CA PRO A 361 11.13 -16.68 4.25
C PRO A 361 9.94 -16.39 5.17
N GLU A 362 10.16 -15.61 6.23
CA GLU A 362 9.13 -15.20 7.19
C GLU A 362 8.10 -14.29 6.52
N PHE A 363 8.54 -13.31 5.71
CA PHE A 363 7.64 -12.42 4.98
C PHE A 363 6.77 -13.21 3.99
N LYS A 364 7.36 -14.14 3.23
CA LYS A 364 6.61 -15.04 2.33
C LYS A 364 5.60 -15.90 3.09
N ALA A 365 5.98 -16.43 4.25
CA ALA A 365 5.12 -17.27 5.07
C ALA A 365 3.92 -16.50 5.66
N ILE A 366 4.15 -15.26 6.12
CA ILE A 366 3.13 -14.37 6.70
C ILE A 366 2.14 -13.92 5.63
N TRP A 367 2.64 -13.39 4.51
CA TRP A 367 1.82 -12.73 3.50
C TRP A 367 1.38 -13.63 2.35
N LYS A 368 1.85 -14.90 2.33
CA LYS A 368 1.56 -15.89 1.28
C LYS A 368 1.95 -15.41 -0.12
N VAL A 369 3.05 -14.68 -0.21
CA VAL A 369 3.60 -14.14 -1.46
C VAL A 369 4.81 -14.94 -1.94
N LYS A 370 5.03 -14.95 -3.25
CA LYS A 370 6.13 -15.71 -3.87
C LYS A 370 7.46 -14.95 -3.82
N GLU A 371 7.52 -13.77 -4.44
CA GLU A 371 8.74 -12.97 -4.60
C GLU A 371 8.36 -11.52 -4.99
N PRO A 372 9.28 -10.55 -4.89
CA PRO A 372 9.02 -9.18 -5.31
C PRO A 372 8.84 -9.04 -6.82
N ARG A 373 8.03 -8.07 -7.25
CA ARG A 373 7.78 -7.79 -8.69
C ARG A 373 9.05 -7.62 -9.53
N CYS A 374 10.00 -6.79 -9.08
CA CYS A 374 11.26 -6.62 -9.81
C CYS A 374 12.11 -7.89 -9.82
N LYS A 375 12.00 -8.77 -8.81
CA LYS A 375 12.73 -10.05 -8.79
C LYS A 375 12.24 -10.94 -9.93
N THR A 376 10.92 -11.06 -10.10
CA THR A 376 10.32 -11.80 -11.22
C THR A 376 10.78 -11.26 -12.57
N ILE A 377 10.81 -9.93 -12.74
CA ILE A 377 11.22 -9.29 -14.00
C ILE A 377 12.71 -9.56 -14.29
N VAL A 378 13.57 -9.34 -13.30
CA VAL A 378 15.02 -9.55 -13.41
C VAL A 378 15.35 -11.01 -13.73
N ASP A 379 14.72 -11.95 -13.03
CA ASP A 379 14.93 -13.38 -13.30
C ASP A 379 14.48 -13.75 -14.71
N SER A 380 13.32 -13.25 -15.15
CA SER A 380 12.82 -13.48 -16.51
C SER A 380 13.76 -12.96 -17.59
N ILE A 381 14.43 -11.82 -17.36
CA ILE A 381 15.44 -11.26 -18.26
C ILE A 381 16.72 -12.11 -18.24
N ASN A 382 17.20 -12.48 -17.05
CA ASN A 382 18.41 -13.29 -16.90
C ASN A 382 18.26 -14.70 -17.50
N ASP A 383 17.08 -15.29 -17.41
CA ASP A 383 16.74 -16.59 -17.98
C ASP A 383 16.43 -16.52 -19.49
N GLY A 384 16.37 -15.31 -20.07
CA GLY A 384 16.15 -15.08 -21.49
C GLY A 384 14.69 -15.19 -21.96
N TYR A 385 13.72 -15.19 -21.04
CA TYR A 385 12.29 -15.18 -21.36
C TYR A 385 11.80 -13.78 -21.76
N GLU A 386 12.37 -12.74 -21.17
CA GLU A 386 12.11 -11.34 -21.53
C GLU A 386 13.41 -10.62 -21.91
N THR A 387 13.28 -9.50 -22.61
CA THR A 387 14.41 -8.63 -22.96
C THR A 387 14.01 -7.17 -22.80
N ILE A 388 15.00 -6.32 -22.53
CA ILE A 388 14.85 -4.88 -22.65
C ILE A 388 15.03 -4.51 -24.12
N LYS A 389 14.02 -3.84 -24.69
CA LYS A 389 13.93 -3.45 -26.10
C LYS A 389 14.77 -2.23 -26.40
N TYR A 390 14.83 -1.28 -25.48
CA TYR A 390 15.62 -0.07 -25.67
C TYR A 390 17.12 -0.36 -25.48
N GLU A 391 17.84 -0.64 -26.57
CA GLU A 391 19.24 -1.13 -26.53
C GLU A 391 20.18 -0.25 -25.69
N SER A 392 20.03 1.08 -25.76
CA SER A 392 20.88 2.04 -25.05
C SER A 392 20.44 2.33 -23.60
N TRP A 393 19.50 1.55 -23.05
CA TRP A 393 18.93 1.83 -21.72
C TRP A 393 19.98 1.99 -20.64
N ARG A 394 20.95 1.07 -20.59
CA ARG A 394 21.94 1.00 -19.51
C ARG A 394 22.86 2.20 -19.53
N GLU A 395 23.44 2.49 -20.69
CA GLU A 395 24.35 3.63 -20.88
C GLU A 395 23.64 4.94 -20.51
N LYS A 396 22.37 5.10 -20.93
CA LYS A 396 21.59 6.28 -20.58
C LYS A 396 21.30 6.37 -19.09
N MET A 397 20.83 5.30 -18.45
CA MET A 397 20.56 5.29 -17.01
C MET A 397 21.83 5.56 -16.19
N GLU A 398 22.95 4.93 -16.54
CA GLU A 398 24.23 5.17 -15.87
C GLU A 398 24.73 6.61 -16.08
N SER A 399 24.51 7.20 -17.26
CA SER A 399 24.89 8.60 -17.52
C SER A 399 24.09 9.60 -16.68
N VAL A 400 22.82 9.29 -16.39
CA VAL A 400 21.93 10.15 -15.61
C VAL A 400 22.14 9.90 -14.12
N PHE A 401 22.01 8.66 -13.66
CA PHE A 401 21.93 8.31 -12.23
C PHE A 401 23.25 7.82 -11.62
N GLY A 402 24.25 7.52 -12.45
CA GLY A 402 25.47 6.84 -12.02
C GLY A 402 25.23 5.36 -11.71
N CYS A 403 26.26 4.66 -11.25
CA CYS A 403 26.17 3.25 -10.83
C CYS A 403 27.04 3.09 -9.57
N PRO A 404 26.53 3.47 -8.38
CA PRO A 404 27.36 3.63 -7.19
C PRO A 404 27.83 2.31 -6.58
N GLU A 405 27.13 1.19 -6.82
CA GLU A 405 27.58 -0.15 -6.42
C GLU A 405 28.18 -0.88 -7.62
N PRO A 406 29.50 -1.13 -7.67
CA PRO A 406 30.08 -1.93 -8.73
C PRO A 406 29.76 -3.42 -8.51
N THR A 407 29.13 -4.02 -9.52
CA THR A 407 29.15 -5.44 -9.92
C THR A 407 30.00 -6.38 -9.05
N SER A 408 29.34 -7.23 -8.25
CA SER A 408 29.87 -8.58 -8.06
C SER A 408 29.90 -9.23 -9.44
N THR A 409 31.09 -9.60 -9.90
CA THR A 409 31.38 -10.28 -11.16
C THR A 409 30.41 -11.42 -11.46
N ASN A 410 29.37 -11.14 -12.24
CA ASN A 410 28.75 -12.10 -13.16
C ASN A 410 28.84 -11.48 -14.55
N THR A 411 30.00 -11.65 -15.18
CA THR A 411 30.17 -11.49 -16.62
C THR A 411 29.37 -12.59 -17.33
N THR A 412 28.05 -12.46 -17.38
CA THR A 412 27.29 -12.92 -18.54
C THR A 412 27.43 -11.84 -19.60
N SER A 413 28.44 -12.01 -20.43
CA SER A 413 28.67 -11.23 -21.64
C SER A 413 27.40 -11.21 -22.49
N TYR A 414 26.71 -10.07 -22.49
CA TYR A 414 25.79 -9.68 -23.55
C TYR A 414 26.60 -9.69 -24.85
N SER A 415 26.38 -10.69 -25.70
CA SER A 415 26.99 -10.75 -27.03
C SER A 415 25.88 -10.72 -28.07
N GLY A 416 25.80 -9.58 -28.77
CA GLY A 416 25.04 -9.46 -30.01
C GLY A 416 25.50 -10.54 -30.98
N GLY A 417 24.53 -11.17 -31.64
CA GLY A 417 24.74 -12.37 -32.44
C GLY A 417 25.75 -12.19 -33.57
N SER A 418 26.61 -13.19 -33.75
CA SER A 418 27.19 -13.54 -35.04
C SER A 418 27.55 -15.02 -35.07
N TRP A 419 27.27 -15.64 -36.21
CA TRP A 419 27.30 -17.08 -36.46
C TRP A 419 28.74 -17.60 -36.64
N GLY A 420 29.02 -18.84 -36.19
CA GLY A 420 30.25 -19.54 -36.56
C GLY A 420 30.58 -20.81 -35.76
N SER A 421 30.12 -21.95 -36.26
CA SER A 421 30.75 -23.29 -36.33
C SER A 421 31.53 -23.88 -35.13
N THR A 422 30.98 -25.01 -34.63
CA THR A 422 31.63 -26.29 -34.22
C THR A 422 32.89 -26.27 -33.35
N GLU A 423 32.84 -26.84 -32.14
CA GLU A 423 33.30 -28.22 -31.85
C GLU A 423 33.04 -28.62 -30.38
N SER A 424 33.03 -29.94 -30.20
CA SER A 424 32.69 -30.80 -29.05
C SER A 424 33.43 -30.59 -27.72
N GLY A 425 32.76 -30.93 -26.61
CA GLY A 425 33.40 -31.18 -25.31
C GLY A 425 32.45 -31.80 -24.28
N SER A 426 32.68 -33.05 -23.92
CA SER A 426 31.79 -33.98 -23.20
C SER A 426 31.97 -34.00 -21.67
N TRP A 427 30.85 -34.14 -20.94
CA TRP A 427 30.60 -34.86 -19.66
C TRP A 427 31.30 -34.35 -18.36
N SER A 428 30.64 -34.30 -17.20
CA SER A 428 30.05 -35.44 -16.48
C SER A 428 29.22 -35.02 -15.24
N ASN A 429 28.22 -35.86 -14.93
CA ASN A 429 27.27 -35.81 -13.81
C ASN A 429 27.89 -36.08 -12.43
N SER A 430 27.21 -35.59 -11.38
CA SER A 430 26.97 -36.29 -10.11
C SER A 430 25.73 -35.66 -9.44
N GLU A 431 24.56 -36.33 -9.47
CA GLU A 431 23.89 -36.98 -8.30
C GLU A 431 23.64 -36.00 -7.13
N GLY A 432 22.42 -35.65 -6.68
CA GLY A 432 21.12 -36.32 -6.68
C GLY A 432 20.73 -36.67 -5.22
N ILE A 433 19.43 -36.48 -4.87
CA ILE A 433 18.65 -37.00 -3.69
C ILE A 433 18.28 -35.92 -2.61
N PRO A 434 17.03 -35.85 -2.08
CA PRO A 434 15.72 -35.96 -2.72
C PRO A 434 14.71 -34.87 -2.27
N MET A 435 13.63 -34.73 -3.02
CA MET A 435 12.41 -34.02 -2.65
C MET A 435 11.62 -34.84 -1.62
N GLU A 436 11.27 -34.25 -0.48
CA GLU A 436 10.16 -34.74 0.35
C GLU A 436 9.03 -33.70 0.35
N ASN A 437 7.88 -34.13 -0.19
CA ASN A 437 6.57 -33.59 0.12
C ASN A 437 6.29 -33.76 1.61
N VAL A 438 5.54 -32.85 2.24
CA VAL A 438 4.39 -33.16 3.13
C VAL A 438 3.79 -31.87 3.73
N ASP A 439 2.48 -31.76 3.49
CA ASP A 439 1.37 -31.22 4.27
C ASP A 439 1.25 -29.74 4.68
N ASN A 440 0.21 -29.14 4.08
CA ASN A 440 -0.85 -28.35 4.70
C ASN A 440 -0.87 -28.37 6.24
N SER A 441 -0.58 -27.24 6.86
CA SER A 441 -1.02 -26.96 8.22
C SER A 441 -1.81 -25.65 8.28
N ASN A 442 -3.05 -25.83 8.73
CA ASN A 442 -4.00 -24.88 9.31
C ASN A 442 -3.30 -23.94 10.30
N ASP A 443 -3.52 -22.63 10.20
CA ASP A 443 -3.19 -21.71 11.29
C ASP A 443 -4.30 -20.65 11.46
N THR A 444 -5.21 -20.99 12.37
CA THR A 444 -5.85 -20.00 13.23
C THR A 444 -4.76 -19.38 14.10
N ILE A 445 -4.79 -18.05 14.30
CA ILE A 445 -3.88 -17.35 15.21
C ILE A 445 -3.98 -17.99 16.60
N HIS A 446 -3.03 -18.84 16.96
CA HIS A 446 -2.91 -19.40 18.29
C HIS A 446 -2.05 -18.46 19.14
N PHE A 447 -2.68 -17.75 20.07
CA PHE A 447 -1.97 -17.12 21.16
C PHE A 447 -1.57 -18.21 22.14
N SER A 448 -0.28 -18.34 22.46
CA SER A 448 0.17 -19.25 23.50
C SER A 448 -0.41 -18.79 24.84
N ASP A 449 -1.34 -19.58 25.39
CA ASP A 449 -1.84 -19.40 26.74
C ASP A 449 -0.75 -19.81 27.74
N VAL A 450 -0.11 -18.83 28.36
CA VAL A 450 0.63 -19.01 29.61
C VAL A 450 -0.19 -18.32 30.68
N LEU A 451 -1.20 -19.02 31.18
CA LEU A 451 -1.85 -18.72 32.45
C LEU A 451 -1.31 -19.72 33.46
N ASP A 452 -0.25 -19.34 34.17
CA ASP A 452 0.02 -19.90 35.50
C ASP A 452 -0.77 -19.04 36.50
N ASP A 453 -1.90 -19.58 36.96
CA ASP A 453 -2.65 -19.08 38.11
C ASP A 453 -1.83 -19.30 39.40
N PRO A 454 -1.74 -18.32 40.31
CA PRO A 454 -1.56 -18.59 41.72
C PRO A 454 -2.90 -18.45 42.46
N GLU A 455 -3.23 -19.50 43.21
CA GLU A 455 -4.39 -19.62 44.11
C GLU A 455 -4.64 -18.41 45.03
N PRO A 456 -5.90 -18.18 45.45
CA PRO A 456 -6.29 -17.03 46.25
C PRO A 456 -6.00 -17.25 47.74
N THR A 457 -5.28 -16.33 48.38
CA THR A 457 -5.27 -16.23 49.84
C THR A 457 -6.31 -15.21 50.31
N THR A 458 -7.24 -15.73 51.11
CA THR A 458 -8.20 -15.01 51.94
C THR A 458 -7.51 -14.12 52.97
N ASP A 459 -7.94 -12.86 53.15
CA ASP A 459 -8.49 -12.42 54.44
C ASP A 459 -9.21 -11.06 54.34
N VAL A 460 -10.11 -10.88 55.31
CA VAL A 460 -11.22 -9.95 55.44
C VAL A 460 -10.79 -8.62 56.08
N SER A 461 -11.37 -7.48 55.64
CA SER A 461 -12.13 -6.51 56.47
C SER A 461 -12.21 -5.09 55.88
N GLU A 462 -13.46 -4.69 55.55
CA GLU A 462 -13.99 -3.32 55.49
C GLU A 462 -14.41 -2.86 56.93
N PRO A 463 -14.99 -1.65 57.20
CA PRO A 463 -15.42 -0.55 56.30
C PRO A 463 -15.08 0.88 56.81
N GLY A 464 -15.40 1.91 56.00
CA GLY A 464 -15.34 3.32 56.44
C GLY A 464 -15.93 4.37 55.49
N VAL A 465 -17.25 4.34 55.34
CA VAL A 465 -18.24 5.41 55.02
C VAL A 465 -17.72 6.86 54.87
N SER A 466 -18.02 7.53 53.74
CA SER A 466 -18.95 8.70 53.66
C SER A 466 -18.88 9.46 52.31
N GLU A 467 -19.99 9.47 51.57
CA GLU A 467 -20.47 10.57 50.71
C GLU A 467 -21.53 11.38 51.53
N PRO A 468 -21.90 12.65 51.22
CA PRO A 468 -22.44 13.12 49.91
C PRO A 468 -22.02 14.58 49.56
N THR A 469 -22.45 15.34 48.54
CA THR A 469 -23.73 15.53 47.83
C THR A 469 -23.49 16.49 46.63
N THR A 470 -24.17 16.24 45.50
CA THR A 470 -24.82 17.15 44.51
C THR A 470 -24.47 18.64 44.39
N ASP A 471 -24.26 19.12 43.15
CA ASP A 471 -25.09 20.22 42.59
C ASP A 471 -25.11 20.25 41.04
N VAL A 472 -26.22 20.74 40.50
CA VAL A 472 -26.63 20.81 39.09
C VAL A 472 -26.59 22.26 38.62
N SER A 473 -26.04 22.54 37.43
CA SER A 473 -26.43 23.72 36.61
C SER A 473 -25.93 23.62 35.16
N GLU A 474 -26.87 23.64 34.21
CA GLU A 474 -26.71 24.03 32.78
C GLU A 474 -27.13 25.53 32.60
N PRO A 475 -27.12 26.12 31.39
CA PRO A 475 -26.04 26.25 30.41
C PRO A 475 -25.85 27.72 29.95
N THR A 476 -24.74 28.05 29.27
CA THR A 476 -24.66 29.26 28.43
C THR A 476 -23.80 29.05 27.19
N THR A 477 -24.35 29.54 26.08
CA THR A 477 -23.89 29.64 24.69
C THR A 477 -22.63 30.50 24.50
N ASP A 478 -21.72 30.07 23.62
CA ASP A 478 -21.42 30.68 22.30
C ASP A 478 -19.97 30.46 21.84
N VAL A 479 -19.87 29.95 20.60
CA VAL A 479 -18.88 30.23 19.53
C VAL A 479 -17.38 30.14 19.84
N LEU A 480 -16.69 29.20 19.17
CA LEU A 480 -15.61 29.46 18.19
C LEU A 480 -14.96 28.12 17.78
N GLU A 481 -15.06 27.79 16.49
CA GLU A 481 -14.27 26.77 15.83
C GLU A 481 -12.77 27.13 15.88
N PRO A 482 -11.86 26.15 16.00
CA PRO A 482 -10.50 26.33 15.54
C PRO A 482 -10.27 25.48 14.28
N GLU A 483 -10.14 26.17 13.15
CA GLU A 483 -9.34 25.72 12.02
C GLU A 483 -7.94 25.35 12.53
N ILE A 484 -7.51 24.11 12.32
CA ILE A 484 -6.12 23.71 12.54
C ILE A 484 -5.35 23.99 11.24
N THR A 485 -4.85 25.22 11.12
CA THR A 485 -3.81 25.59 10.16
C THR A 485 -2.44 25.27 10.80
N VAL A 486 -1.73 24.25 10.30
CA VAL A 486 -0.32 24.04 10.65
C VAL A 486 0.51 24.92 9.74
N ALA A 487 0.85 26.11 10.23
CA ALA A 487 1.82 27.01 9.59
C ALA A 487 3.24 26.59 9.96
N THR A 488 4.04 26.26 8.95
CA THR A 488 5.50 26.14 9.02
C THR A 488 6.12 27.52 9.14
N THR A 489 6.92 27.76 10.19
CA THR A 489 7.85 28.90 10.25
C THR A 489 9.27 28.38 10.32
N TRP A 490 10.03 28.71 9.27
CA TRP A 490 11.48 28.66 9.18
C TRP A 490 12.09 29.79 10.03
N GLU A 491 13.20 29.52 10.72
CA GLU A 491 14.21 30.53 11.06
C GLU A 491 15.56 29.85 11.32
N ASP A 492 16.53 30.27 10.50
CA ASP A 492 18.00 30.17 10.51
C ASP A 492 18.76 28.81 10.56
#